data_AF-A0A2D8AX81-F1
#
_entry.id   AF-A0A2D8AX81-F1
#
_cell.length_a   1.000
_cell.length_b   1.000
_cell.length_c   1.000
_cell.angle_alpha   90.00
_cell.angle_beta   90.00
_cell.angle_gamma   90.00
#
_symmetry.space_group_name_H-M   'P 1'
#
loop_
_entity.id
_entity.type
_entity.pdbx_description
1 polymer ?
#
loop_
_entity_poly.entity_id
_entity_poly.type
_entity_poly.pdbx_seq_one_letter_code
_entity_poly.pdbx_strand_id
1 'polypeptide(L)'
;MRTLKFLIPVAASALALAACSEAPEATTDETAATDNATPDADAVESPDAASTVLNANDATEEELANVDGVSPELAAAIVAGQPYASVTDLDAKLKETLSEDEAKAVLVNVFVPINLNSASEEEIRLVPGMTDKMVHEFEEYRPYADMGVFDREIGKYVDEQEVARFRQYVTL
;
A
#
# COMPACT_ATOMS: atom_id res chain seq x y z
N MET A 1 16.66 -46.12 9.02
CA MET A 1 16.00 -47.29 9.66
C MET A 1 14.86 -46.72 10.51
N ARG A 2 13.58 -47.03 10.38
CA ARG A 2 12.84 -48.19 9.87
C ARG A 2 11.61 -47.70 9.10
N THR A 3 11.31 -48.44 8.05
CA THR A 3 10.06 -48.56 7.31
C THR A 3 8.88 -48.91 8.22
N LEU A 4 7.66 -48.46 7.90
CA LEU A 4 6.56 -49.37 7.52
C LEU A 4 5.37 -48.65 6.88
N LYS A 5 4.83 -49.33 5.88
CA LYS A 5 3.69 -49.03 5.00
C LYS A 5 2.39 -49.53 5.65
N PHE A 6 1.26 -49.32 4.95
CA PHE A 6 -0.12 -49.84 5.10
C PHE A 6 -1.12 -48.75 5.52
N LEU A 7 -2.37 -48.69 5.07
CA LEU A 7 -3.09 -49.12 3.85
C LEU A 7 -4.50 -48.50 4.02
N ILE A 8 -5.10 -48.09 2.91
CA ILE A 8 -6.39 -47.38 2.76
C ILE A 8 -7.59 -48.18 3.31
N PRO A 9 -8.69 -47.50 3.71
CA PRO A 9 -9.97 -47.85 3.10
C PRO A 9 -10.73 -46.63 2.52
N VAL A 10 -11.22 -46.84 1.29
CA VAL A 10 -12.19 -45.99 0.59
C VAL A 10 -13.57 -46.29 1.14
N ALA A 11 -14.31 -45.26 1.56
CA ALA A 11 -15.73 -45.35 1.83
C ALA A 11 -16.48 -44.47 0.81
N ALA A 12 -17.19 -45.12 -0.10
CA ALA A 12 -18.21 -44.51 -0.94
C ALA A 12 -19.54 -44.51 -0.19
N SER A 13 -20.34 -43.43 -0.27
CA SER A 13 -21.80 -43.52 -0.21
C SER A 13 -22.52 -42.23 -0.63
N ALA A 14 -23.34 -42.44 -1.66
CA ALA A 14 -24.69 -41.91 -1.93
C ALA A 14 -24.92 -40.42 -2.25
N LEU A 15 -25.20 -40.23 -3.54
CA LEU A 15 -25.99 -39.18 -4.17
C LEU A 15 -27.42 -39.14 -3.60
N ALA A 16 -27.94 -37.95 -3.29
CA ALA A 16 -29.37 -37.69 -3.21
C ALA A 16 -29.68 -36.43 -4.04
N LEU A 17 -30.37 -36.61 -5.16
CA LEU A 17 -31.00 -35.52 -5.92
C LEU A 17 -32.31 -35.14 -5.21
N ALA A 18 -32.46 -33.86 -4.90
CA ALA A 18 -33.77 -33.25 -4.66
C ALA A 18 -33.92 -32.09 -5.63
N ALA A 19 -34.65 -32.36 -6.71
CA ALA A 19 -35.21 -31.39 -7.62
C ALA A 19 -36.55 -30.90 -7.05
N CYS A 20 -36.78 -29.58 -7.09
CA CYS A 20 -38.12 -29.02 -7.27
C CYS A 20 -37.98 -27.68 -8.00
N SER A 21 -38.43 -27.69 -9.25
CA SER A 21 -38.90 -26.52 -10.00
C SER A 21 -40.04 -25.86 -9.25
N GLU A 22 -40.07 -24.52 -9.25
CA GLU A 22 -41.29 -23.78 -9.60
C GLU A 22 -40.87 -22.34 -9.93
N ALA A 23 -41.09 -21.93 -11.17
CA ALA A 23 -41.09 -20.53 -11.57
C ALA A 23 -42.55 -20.11 -11.77
N PRO A 24 -42.86 -18.82 -11.58
CA PRO A 24 -43.60 -18.14 -12.63
C PRO A 24 -42.99 -16.78 -12.99
N GLU A 25 -43.03 -16.47 -14.28
CA GLU A 25 -42.62 -15.21 -14.88
C GLU A 25 -43.68 -14.11 -14.74
N ALA A 26 -43.16 -12.88 -14.64
CA ALA A 26 -43.62 -11.60 -15.20
C ALA A 26 -45.09 -11.14 -15.03
N THR A 27 -45.28 -10.00 -14.35
CA THR A 27 -45.40 -8.68 -15.02
C THR A 27 -45.66 -7.56 -13.99
N THR A 28 -45.05 -6.42 -14.24
CA THR A 28 -45.19 -5.09 -13.62
C THR A 28 -46.62 -4.53 -13.63
N ASP A 29 -47.05 -3.85 -12.56
CA ASP A 29 -47.41 -2.41 -12.62
C ASP A 29 -47.50 -1.71 -11.23
N GLU A 30 -47.02 -0.47 -11.24
CA GLU A 30 -47.17 0.75 -10.42
C GLU A 30 -47.71 0.84 -8.96
N THR A 31 -46.90 1.59 -8.17
CA THR A 31 -47.23 2.87 -7.48
C THR A 31 -47.55 2.92 -5.98
N ALA A 32 -46.73 3.77 -5.33
CA ALA A 32 -46.94 4.64 -4.15
C ALA A 32 -46.86 4.10 -2.71
N ALA A 33 -45.72 4.48 -2.10
CA ALA A 33 -45.61 5.39 -0.95
C ALA A 33 -45.51 4.84 0.49
N THR A 34 -44.42 5.33 1.12
CA THR A 34 -44.31 5.78 2.53
C THR A 34 -43.78 4.79 3.57
N ASP A 35 -42.52 5.05 3.94
CA ASP A 35 -42.00 5.19 5.31
C ASP A 35 -41.94 3.93 6.20
N ASN A 36 -40.74 3.44 6.48
CA ASN A 36 -40.08 3.74 7.75
C ASN A 36 -38.60 3.31 7.76
N ALA A 37 -37.81 4.10 8.46
CA ALA A 37 -36.37 3.96 8.62
C ALA A 37 -35.98 2.74 9.47
N THR A 38 -34.87 2.10 9.09
CA THR A 38 -33.76 1.71 9.98
C THR A 38 -32.55 1.47 9.10
N PRO A 39 -31.48 2.28 9.18
CA PRO A 39 -30.21 1.92 8.59
C PRO A 39 -29.57 0.89 9.52
N ASP A 40 -29.47 -0.34 9.06
CA ASP A 40 -28.51 -1.30 9.65
C ASP A 40 -27.12 -0.82 9.23
N ALA A 41 -26.61 0.11 10.04
CA ALA A 41 -25.24 0.55 10.01
C ALA A 41 -24.38 -0.56 10.63
N ASP A 42 -24.24 -1.67 9.92
CA ASP A 42 -23.03 -2.45 10.00
C ASP A 42 -21.99 -1.65 9.21
N ALA A 43 -21.47 -0.65 9.91
CA ALA A 43 -20.29 0.09 9.52
C ALA A 43 -19.20 -0.96 9.32
N VAL A 44 -19.00 -1.33 8.07
CA VAL A 44 -17.69 -1.77 7.63
C VAL A 44 -16.80 -0.54 7.86
N GLU A 45 -16.20 -0.45 9.04
CA GLU A 45 -14.98 0.30 9.21
C GLU A 45 -14.02 -0.27 8.17
N SER A 46 -13.96 0.38 7.01
CA SER A 46 -12.75 0.32 6.21
C SER A 46 -11.65 0.82 7.13
N PRO A 47 -10.56 0.06 7.33
CA PRO A 47 -9.38 0.61 7.96
C PRO A 47 -8.74 1.54 6.92
N ASP A 48 -9.38 2.66 6.64
CA ASP A 48 -8.73 3.81 6.02
C ASP A 48 -7.91 4.47 7.14
N ALA A 49 -6.86 3.76 7.56
CA ALA A 49 -5.74 4.38 8.23
C ALA A 49 -5.05 5.23 7.15
N ALA A 50 -5.64 6.40 6.89
CA ALA A 50 -5.12 7.46 6.05
C ALA A 50 -3.62 7.59 6.33
N SER A 51 -2.84 7.25 5.31
CA SER A 51 -1.46 6.92 5.53
C SER A 51 -0.58 8.17 5.51
N THR A 52 0.33 8.20 6.48
CA THR A 52 0.88 9.35 7.20
C THR A 52 2.28 9.76 6.75
N VAL A 53 2.70 9.41 5.53
CA VAL A 53 4.03 9.83 5.02
C VAL A 53 3.99 11.31 4.65
N LEU A 54 4.78 12.11 5.35
CA LEU A 54 4.95 13.53 5.08
C LEU A 54 5.80 13.73 3.83
N ASN A 55 5.36 14.59 2.92
CA ASN A 55 6.22 15.09 1.86
C ASN A 55 7.25 16.04 2.47
N ALA A 56 8.54 15.69 2.42
CA ALA A 56 9.61 16.47 3.01
C ALA A 56 9.72 17.89 2.44
N ASN A 57 9.19 18.15 1.24
CA ASN A 57 9.17 19.48 0.61
C ASN A 57 8.02 20.38 1.09
N ASP A 58 6.99 19.80 1.70
CA ASP A 58 5.81 20.52 2.18
C ASP A 58 5.68 20.50 3.71
N ALA A 59 6.42 19.60 4.38
CA ALA A 59 6.35 19.39 5.82
C ALA A 59 6.85 20.61 6.61
N THR A 60 6.13 20.96 7.67
CA THR A 60 6.51 21.98 8.64
C THR A 60 7.37 21.40 9.77
N GLU A 61 8.10 22.24 10.49
CA GLU A 61 8.86 21.81 11.67
C GLU A 61 7.95 21.16 12.74
N GLU A 62 6.72 21.65 12.88
CA GLU A 62 5.74 21.10 13.83
C GLU A 62 5.29 19.69 13.43
N GLU A 63 4.98 19.46 12.16
CA GLU A 63 4.62 18.12 11.66
C GLU A 63 5.80 17.14 11.81
N LEU A 64 7.01 17.59 11.46
CA LEU A 64 8.23 16.79 11.57
C LEU A 64 8.57 16.44 13.03
N ALA A 65 8.36 17.36 13.97
CA ALA A 65 8.61 17.10 15.39
C ALA A 65 7.68 16.03 16.00
N ASN A 66 6.58 15.68 15.32
CA ASN A 66 5.69 14.59 15.71
C ASN A 66 6.09 13.23 15.11
N VAL A 67 7.16 13.18 14.29
CA VAL A 67 7.66 11.94 13.70
C VAL A 67 8.68 11.29 14.63
N ASP A 68 8.46 10.02 14.95
CA ASP A 68 9.40 9.21 15.73
C ASP A 68 10.80 9.21 15.09
N GLY A 69 11.81 9.54 15.88
CA GLY A 69 13.20 9.63 15.41
C GLY A 69 13.60 10.99 14.83
N VAL A 70 12.68 11.95 14.74
CA VAL A 70 12.98 13.32 14.30
C VAL A 70 13.06 14.26 15.50
N SER A 71 14.28 14.71 15.84
CA SER A 71 14.47 15.73 16.87
C SER A 71 14.08 17.13 16.37
N PRO A 72 13.82 18.10 17.25
CA PRO A 72 13.56 19.49 16.83
C PRO A 72 14.69 20.07 15.97
N GLU A 73 15.95 19.75 16.27
CA GLU A 73 17.10 20.18 15.49
C GLU A 73 17.11 19.54 14.09
N LEU A 74 16.74 18.25 13.99
CA LEU A 74 16.62 17.58 12.71
C LEU A 74 15.44 18.13 11.89
N ALA A 75 14.29 18.38 12.51
CA ALA A 75 13.14 18.99 11.86
C ALA A 75 13.50 20.35 11.23
N ALA A 76 14.16 21.23 12.00
CA ALA A 76 14.65 22.52 11.50
C ALA A 76 15.67 22.34 10.35
N ALA A 77 16.55 21.34 10.44
CA ALA A 77 17.51 21.04 9.37
C ALA A 77 16.83 20.53 8.09
N ILE A 78 15.76 19.74 8.22
CA ILE A 78 14.97 19.26 7.08
C ILE A 78 14.27 20.44 6.40
N VAL A 79 13.59 21.30 7.15
CA VAL A 79 12.89 22.48 6.60
C VAL A 79 13.86 23.46 5.95
N ALA A 80 15.02 23.71 6.58
CA ALA A 80 16.04 24.58 6.02
C ALA A 80 16.66 24.05 4.71
N GLY A 81 16.57 22.74 4.46
CA GLY A 81 17.03 22.10 3.22
C GLY A 81 16.00 22.10 2.09
N GLN A 82 14.76 22.54 2.34
CA GLN A 82 13.72 22.56 1.32
C GLN A 82 13.99 23.63 0.23
N PRO A 83 13.62 23.35 -1.05
CA PRO A 83 13.14 22.08 -1.56
C PRO A 83 14.30 21.13 -1.91
N TYR A 84 14.11 19.84 -1.59
CA TYR A 84 14.91 18.73 -2.09
C TYR A 84 14.51 18.41 -3.53
N ALA A 85 15.50 18.24 -4.41
CA ALA A 85 15.24 17.87 -5.80
C ALA A 85 14.89 16.37 -5.93
N SER A 86 15.35 15.54 -4.99
CA SER A 86 15.17 14.09 -4.98
C SER A 86 15.18 13.53 -3.57
N VAL A 87 14.76 12.27 -3.41
CA VAL A 87 14.90 11.56 -2.13
C VAL A 87 16.37 11.31 -1.78
N THR A 88 17.28 11.20 -2.75
CA THR A 88 18.71 11.04 -2.46
C THR A 88 19.29 12.31 -1.83
N ASP A 89 18.82 13.51 -2.23
CA ASP A 89 19.20 14.76 -1.56
C ASP A 89 18.69 14.83 -0.12
N LEU A 90 17.47 14.35 0.14
CA LEU A 90 16.92 14.23 1.49
C LEU A 90 17.74 13.23 2.33
N ASP A 91 18.01 12.04 1.80
CA ASP A 91 18.80 11.01 2.47
C ASP A 91 20.22 11.51 2.81
N ALA A 92 20.87 12.21 1.87
CA ALA A 92 22.14 12.87 2.11
C ALA A 92 22.05 13.90 3.25
N LYS A 93 20.96 14.68 3.28
CA LYS A 93 20.73 15.66 4.36
C LYS A 93 20.55 15.01 5.72
N LEU A 94 19.77 13.92 5.80
CA LEU A 94 19.58 13.16 7.03
C LEU A 94 20.91 12.59 7.54
N LYS A 95 21.75 12.08 6.64
CA LYS A 95 23.06 11.48 6.95
C LYS A 95 24.14 12.49 7.36
N GLU A 96 23.86 13.80 7.32
CA GLU A 96 24.75 14.80 7.94
C GLU A 96 24.82 14.61 9.47
N THR A 97 23.76 14.08 10.09
CA THR A 97 23.64 13.93 11.54
C THR A 97 23.27 12.52 11.99
N LEU A 98 22.61 11.74 11.13
CA LEU A 98 22.14 10.39 11.43
C LEU A 98 23.06 9.31 10.82
N SER A 99 23.06 8.12 11.42
CA SER A 99 23.56 6.92 10.77
C SER A 99 22.65 6.50 9.60
N GLU A 100 23.13 5.60 8.74
CA GLU A 100 22.36 5.09 7.61
C GLU A 100 21.04 4.44 8.04
N ASP A 101 21.05 3.66 9.12
CA ASP A 101 19.85 2.96 9.60
C ASP A 101 18.84 3.94 10.22
N GLU A 102 19.31 4.98 10.91
CA GLU A 102 18.45 6.04 11.46
C GLU A 102 17.85 6.90 10.33
N ALA A 103 18.62 7.24 9.30
CA ALA A 103 18.11 7.94 8.13
C ALA A 103 17.01 7.13 7.43
N LYS A 104 17.23 5.83 7.22
CA LYS A 104 16.22 4.92 6.67
C LYS A 104 14.96 4.83 7.54
N ALA A 105 15.11 4.87 8.87
CA ALA A 105 13.96 4.89 9.77
C ALA A 105 13.13 6.17 9.62
N VAL A 106 13.77 7.33 9.45
CA VAL A 106 13.07 8.60 9.16
C VAL A 106 12.36 8.54 7.80
N LEU A 107 13.00 7.98 6.76
CA LEU A 107 12.42 7.82 5.42
C LEU A 107 11.13 6.98 5.38
N VAL A 108 10.84 6.22 6.44
CA VAL A 108 9.54 5.54 6.59
C VAL A 108 8.38 6.53 6.63
N ASN A 109 8.56 7.68 7.29
CA ASN A 109 7.47 8.64 7.56
C ASN A 109 7.68 10.01 6.91
N VAL A 110 8.89 10.33 6.44
CA VAL A 110 9.20 11.62 5.79
C VAL A 110 9.96 11.34 4.50
N PHE A 111 9.39 11.70 3.35
CA PHE A 111 9.92 11.27 2.06
C PHE A 111 9.74 12.34 0.97
N VAL A 112 10.54 12.26 -0.08
CA VAL A 112 10.31 13.01 -1.34
C VAL A 112 9.75 12.03 -2.36
N PRO A 113 8.46 12.12 -2.75
CA PRO A 113 7.87 11.17 -3.67
C PRO A 113 8.62 11.07 -5.00
N ILE A 114 8.89 9.86 -5.47
CA ILE A 114 9.66 9.61 -6.69
C ILE A 114 8.72 9.47 -7.89
N ASN A 115 9.14 9.96 -9.06
CA ASN A 115 8.37 9.78 -10.28
C ASN A 115 8.62 8.38 -10.87
N LEU A 116 7.57 7.58 -11.04
CA LEU A 116 7.66 6.19 -11.52
C LEU A 116 8.32 6.06 -12.89
N ASN A 117 8.21 7.08 -13.74
CA ASN A 117 8.71 7.07 -15.11
C ASN A 117 10.15 7.57 -15.25
N SER A 118 10.68 8.27 -14.25
CA SER A 118 12.01 8.90 -14.34
C SER A 118 12.94 8.66 -13.15
N ALA A 119 12.48 8.06 -12.04
CA ALA A 119 13.31 7.81 -10.88
C ALA A 119 14.50 6.90 -11.21
N SER A 120 15.65 7.21 -10.65
CA SER A 120 16.83 6.34 -10.71
C SER A 120 16.66 5.09 -9.84
N GLU A 121 17.45 4.05 -10.14
CA GLU A 121 17.53 2.83 -9.33
C GLU A 121 17.83 3.13 -7.84
N GLU A 122 18.68 4.14 -7.60
CA GLU A 122 19.06 4.60 -6.25
C GLU A 122 17.87 5.19 -5.49
N GLU A 123 17.08 6.05 -6.14
CA GLU A 123 15.86 6.62 -5.56
C GLU A 123 14.81 5.54 -5.27
N ILE A 124 14.65 4.57 -6.17
CA ILE A 124 13.71 3.45 -5.97
C ILE A 124 14.13 2.59 -4.76
N ARG A 125 15.45 2.35 -4.57
CA ARG A 125 15.96 1.62 -3.40
C ARG A 125 15.71 2.32 -2.07
N LEU A 126 15.59 3.65 -2.07
CA LEU A 126 15.30 4.40 -0.85
C LEU A 126 13.83 4.27 -0.40
N VAL A 127 12.93 3.79 -1.27
CA VAL A 127 11.56 3.48 -0.87
C VAL A 127 11.58 2.37 0.20
N PRO A 128 11.07 2.62 1.42
CA PRO A 128 11.12 1.64 2.50
C PRO A 128 10.42 0.34 2.14
N GLY A 129 11.10 -0.79 2.33
CA GLY A 129 10.59 -2.13 2.00
C GLY A 129 10.84 -2.58 0.56
N MET A 130 11.52 -1.77 -0.27
CA MET A 130 11.88 -2.17 -1.62
C MET A 130 12.91 -3.32 -1.62
N THR A 131 12.71 -4.32 -2.48
CA THR A 131 13.64 -5.44 -2.68
C THR A 131 14.30 -5.33 -4.04
N ASP A 132 15.46 -5.95 -4.24
CA ASP A 132 16.16 -5.93 -5.54
C ASP A 132 15.27 -6.40 -6.70
N LYS A 133 14.41 -7.40 -6.44
CA LYS A 133 13.43 -7.84 -7.43
C LYS A 133 12.44 -6.73 -7.75
N MET A 134 11.84 -6.10 -6.74
CA MET A 134 10.88 -5.02 -6.97
C MET A 134 11.51 -3.83 -7.70
N VAL A 135 12.73 -3.43 -7.36
CA VAL A 135 13.46 -2.36 -8.08
C VAL A 135 13.54 -2.67 -9.57
N HIS A 136 13.96 -3.89 -9.93
CA HIS A 136 14.10 -4.29 -11.33
C HIS A 136 12.77 -4.23 -12.08
N GLU A 137 11.69 -4.70 -11.44
CA GLU A 137 10.35 -4.71 -12.03
C GLU A 137 9.84 -3.27 -12.24
N PHE A 138 10.09 -2.35 -11.28
CA PHE A 138 9.76 -0.93 -11.43
C PHE A 138 10.39 -0.31 -12.68
N GLU A 139 11.65 -0.65 -12.98
CA GLU A 139 12.34 -0.13 -14.14
C GLU A 139 11.86 -0.77 -15.45
N GLU A 140 11.63 -2.08 -15.45
CA GLU A 140 11.22 -2.83 -16.64
C GLU A 140 9.81 -2.44 -17.12
N TYR A 141 8.90 -2.11 -16.20
CA TYR A 141 7.52 -1.75 -16.53
C TYR A 141 7.34 -0.34 -17.09
N ARG A 142 8.39 0.49 -17.13
CA ARG A 142 8.28 1.85 -17.65
C ARG A 142 7.92 1.88 -19.15
N PRO A 143 7.06 2.81 -19.59
CA PRO A 143 6.39 3.82 -18.78
C PRO A 143 5.10 3.31 -18.13
N TYR A 144 4.86 3.75 -16.89
CA TYR A 144 3.57 3.64 -16.22
C TYR A 144 2.60 4.66 -16.81
N ALA A 145 1.51 4.19 -17.41
CA ALA A 145 0.50 5.05 -18.01
C ALA A 145 -0.37 5.76 -16.95
N ASP A 146 -0.64 5.08 -15.84
CA ASP A 146 -1.46 5.56 -14.74
C ASP A 146 -1.16 4.75 -13.45
N MET A 147 -1.73 5.21 -12.32
CA MET A 147 -1.52 4.55 -11.03
C MET A 147 -2.22 3.18 -10.96
N GLY A 148 -3.22 2.90 -11.79
CA GLY A 148 -3.83 1.57 -11.87
C GLY A 148 -2.92 0.54 -12.55
N VAL A 149 -2.01 0.97 -13.43
CA VAL A 149 -0.90 0.11 -13.89
C VAL A 149 0.02 -0.22 -12.72
N PHE A 150 0.44 0.79 -11.95
CA PHE A 150 1.26 0.57 -10.76
C PHE A 150 0.62 -0.40 -9.76
N ASP A 151 -0.63 -0.16 -9.38
CA ASP A 151 -1.38 -0.99 -8.43
C ASP A 151 -1.43 -2.47 -8.87
N ARG A 152 -1.69 -2.70 -10.16
CA ARG A 152 -1.79 -4.06 -10.73
C ARG A 152 -0.44 -4.77 -10.81
N GLU A 153 0.62 -4.07 -11.19
CA GLU A 153 1.95 -4.70 -11.32
C GLU A 153 2.55 -5.01 -9.94
N ILE A 154 2.45 -4.09 -8.98
CA ILE A 154 2.96 -4.29 -7.61
C ILE A 154 2.10 -5.27 -6.80
N GLY A 155 0.77 -5.28 -7.01
CA GLY A 155 -0.13 -6.24 -6.38
C GLY A 155 0.12 -7.71 -6.75
N LYS A 156 1.03 -8.02 -7.69
CA LYS A 156 1.51 -9.38 -7.94
C LYS A 156 2.50 -9.89 -6.89
N TYR A 157 3.12 -8.97 -6.14
CA TYR A 157 4.23 -9.27 -5.24
C TYR A 157 3.89 -9.03 -3.77
N VAL A 158 2.94 -8.14 -3.51
CA VAL A 158 2.53 -7.74 -2.17
C VAL A 158 1.01 -7.65 -2.08
N ASP A 159 0.47 -7.62 -0.86
CA ASP A 159 -0.97 -7.47 -0.64
C ASP A 159 -1.45 -6.01 -0.87
N GLU A 160 -2.76 -5.82 -0.88
CA GLU A 160 -3.39 -4.52 -1.14
C GLU A 160 -2.99 -3.44 -0.13
N GLN A 161 -2.74 -3.82 1.12
CA GLN A 161 -2.30 -2.88 2.15
C GLN A 161 -0.90 -2.36 1.85
N GLU A 162 0.00 -3.25 1.42
CA GLU A 162 1.35 -2.86 1.04
C GLU A 162 1.40 -2.08 -0.28
N VAL A 163 0.51 -2.38 -1.24
CA VAL A 163 0.33 -1.53 -2.44
C VAL A 163 -0.07 -0.12 -2.03
N ALA A 164 -1.07 0.03 -1.16
CA ALA A 164 -1.50 1.32 -0.64
C ALA A 164 -0.38 2.04 0.12
N ARG A 165 0.47 1.29 0.84
CA ARG A 165 1.67 1.84 1.47
C ARG A 165 2.64 2.41 0.44
N PHE A 166 3.02 1.64 -0.57
CA PHE A 166 3.95 2.10 -1.60
C PHE A 166 3.43 3.30 -2.40
N ARG A 167 2.11 3.42 -2.58
CA ARG A 167 1.48 4.54 -3.29
C ARG A 167 1.84 5.92 -2.72
N GLN A 168 2.20 6.01 -1.45
CA GLN A 168 2.58 7.28 -0.81
C GLN A 168 3.96 7.78 -1.19
N TYR A 169 4.83 6.90 -1.68
CA TYR A 169 6.22 7.24 -2.01
C TYR A 169 6.41 7.58 -3.48
N VAL A 170 5.34 7.51 -4.29
CA VAL A 170 5.44 7.55 -5.75
C VAL A 170 4.47 8.53 -6.41
N THR A 171 4.86 9.02 -7.58
CA THR A 171 4.09 9.91 -8.46
C THR A 171 4.26 9.47 -9.93
N LEU A 172 3.49 10.06 -10.86
CA LEU A 172 3.56 9.77 -12.30
C LEU A 172 4.21 10.88 -13.12
#